data_AF-A0A0M5MMS5-F1
#
_entry.id   AF-A0A0M5MMS5-F1
#
_cell.length_a   1.000
_cell.length_b   1.000
_cell.length_c   1.000
_cell.angle_alpha   90.00
_cell.angle_beta   90.00
_cell.angle_gamma   90.00
#
_symmetry.space_group_name_H-M   'P 1'
#
loop_
_entity.id
_entity.type
_entity.pdbx_description
1 polymer ?
#
loop_
_entity_poly.entity_id
_entity_poly.type
_entity_poly.pdbx_seq_one_letter_code
_entity_poly.pdbx_strand_id
1 'polypeptide(L)'
;MSRRLPRGRSASSVALEPEVAIALIGLFSAASDGDGISNAEEYALSEMLGEIAQFEDYSDEDFDELGETLTSLLEEEDPEELIVKAIESLPNRGYREAAYITAILVVGIDEEVPDEEQNYISELQEALNISNERAQELIDEIFGADEDEEEYDEECEDDEE
;
A
#
# COMPACT_ATOMS: atom_id res chain seq x y z
N MET A 1 -28.52 -23.63 -15.49
CA MET A 1 -27.76 -24.63 -14.72
C MET A 1 -27.18 -23.90 -13.53
N SER A 2 -27.54 -24.33 -12.33
CA SER A 2 -27.21 -23.67 -11.06
C SER A 2 -25.75 -23.91 -10.71
N ARG A 3 -24.94 -22.85 -10.60
CA ARG A 3 -23.65 -22.91 -9.88
C ARG A 3 -23.92 -22.43 -8.46
N ARG A 4 -23.89 -23.38 -7.53
CA ARG A 4 -23.95 -23.12 -6.10
C ARG A 4 -22.54 -22.77 -5.65
N LEU A 5 -22.37 -21.61 -5.04
CA LEU A 5 -21.19 -21.31 -4.24
C LEU A 5 -21.17 -22.28 -3.03
N PRO A 6 -20.05 -22.97 -2.75
CA PRO A 6 -19.95 -23.81 -1.57
C PRO A 6 -19.94 -22.94 -0.31
N ARG A 7 -20.77 -23.39 0.63
CA ARG A 7 -20.97 -22.85 1.98
C ARG A 7 -19.66 -22.84 2.77
N GLY A 8 -19.46 -21.79 3.54
CA GLY A 8 -18.40 -21.70 4.54
C GLY A 8 -18.38 -22.88 5.51
N ARG A 9 -17.15 -23.23 5.94
CA ARG A 9 -16.76 -23.77 7.25
C ARG A 9 -15.31 -24.23 7.23
N SER A 10 -14.44 -23.52 7.93
CA SER A 10 -13.51 -24.06 8.94
C SER A 10 -12.58 -22.96 9.41
N ALA A 11 -12.42 -22.82 10.73
CA ALA A 11 -11.32 -22.10 11.35
C ALA A 11 -10.00 -22.81 11.00
N SER A 12 -9.54 -22.57 9.79
CA SER A 12 -8.23 -22.88 9.28
C SER A 12 -7.55 -21.54 9.07
N SER A 13 -6.27 -21.45 9.44
CA SER A 13 -5.33 -20.50 8.87
C SER A 13 -5.41 -20.60 7.34
N VAL A 14 -6.33 -19.86 6.73
CA VAL A 14 -6.45 -19.70 5.28
C VAL A 14 -5.73 -18.40 5.01
N ALA A 15 -4.59 -18.51 4.33
CA ALA A 15 -3.88 -17.33 3.83
C ALA A 15 -4.87 -16.49 3.00
N LEU A 16 -4.82 -15.18 3.21
CA LEU A 16 -5.59 -14.24 2.39
C LEU A 16 -5.11 -14.35 0.94
N GLU A 17 -5.97 -14.00 -0.01
CA GLU A 17 -5.49 -13.79 -1.37
C GLU A 17 -4.50 -12.61 -1.36
N PRO A 18 -3.40 -12.68 -2.13
CA PRO A 18 -2.36 -11.64 -2.09
C PRO A 18 -2.90 -10.23 -2.33
N GLU A 19 -3.88 -10.08 -3.22
CA GLU A 19 -4.53 -8.82 -3.55
C GLU A 19 -5.34 -8.30 -2.34
N VAL A 20 -6.06 -9.18 -1.64
CA VAL A 20 -6.75 -8.84 -0.38
C VAL A 20 -5.75 -8.45 0.70
N ALA A 21 -4.61 -9.14 0.80
CA ALA A 21 -3.57 -8.82 1.76
C ALA A 21 -2.92 -7.44 1.48
N ILE A 22 -2.65 -7.12 0.22
CA ILE A 22 -2.13 -5.80 -0.19
C ILE A 22 -3.13 -4.70 0.19
N ALA A 23 -4.39 -4.86 -0.20
CA ALA A 23 -5.42 -3.87 0.08
C ALA A 23 -5.65 -3.68 1.59
N LEU A 24 -5.60 -4.77 2.36
CA LEU A 24 -5.70 -4.70 3.82
C LEU A 24 -4.53 -3.94 4.45
N ILE A 25 -3.30 -4.16 3.98
CA ILE A 25 -2.13 -3.39 4.42
C ILE A 25 -2.28 -1.91 4.08
N GLY A 26 -2.74 -1.58 2.87
CA GLY A 26 -3.04 -0.20 2.48
C GLY A 26 -4.08 0.46 3.40
N LEU A 27 -5.14 -0.27 3.74
CA LEU A 27 -6.18 0.19 4.66
C LEU A 27 -5.65 0.43 6.07
N PHE A 28 -4.78 -0.44 6.58
CA PHE A 28 -4.11 -0.24 7.87
C PHE A 28 -3.12 0.94 7.84
N SER A 29 -2.53 1.22 6.68
CA SER A 29 -1.65 2.38 6.49
C SER A 29 -2.44 3.68 6.58
N ALA A 30 -3.61 3.74 5.93
CA ALA A 30 -4.52 4.88 6.03
C ALA A 30 -5.02 5.16 7.46
N ALA A 31 -5.10 4.13 8.31
CA ALA A 31 -5.53 4.26 9.70
C ALA A 31 -4.36 4.46 10.68
N SER A 32 -3.12 4.61 10.20
CA SER A 32 -1.92 4.53 11.05
C SER A 32 -1.66 5.77 11.89
N ASP A 33 -2.22 6.91 11.50
CA ASP A 33 -2.22 8.18 12.25
C ASP A 33 -3.16 8.18 13.49
N GLY A 34 -4.02 7.16 13.62
CA GLY A 34 -4.98 7.01 14.71
C GLY A 34 -6.30 7.77 14.52
N ASP A 35 -6.45 8.53 13.43
CA ASP A 35 -7.68 9.18 12.99
C ASP A 35 -8.30 8.29 11.89
N GLY A 36 -8.91 7.17 12.30
CA GLY A 36 -9.29 6.08 11.39
C GLY A 36 -9.99 6.47 10.07
N ILE A 37 -9.95 5.55 9.09
CA ILE A 37 -10.14 5.80 7.66
C ILE A 37 -11.28 6.77 7.28
N SER A 38 -10.92 7.86 6.60
CA SER A 38 -11.85 8.81 6.00
C SER A 38 -12.34 8.34 4.61
N ASN A 39 -13.49 8.86 4.16
CA ASN A 39 -14.00 8.55 2.80
C ASN A 39 -13.04 9.03 1.69
N ALA A 40 -12.19 10.02 1.98
CA ALA A 40 -11.21 10.51 1.01
C ALA A 40 -10.04 9.53 0.88
N GLU A 41 -9.55 8.98 2.00
CA GLU A 41 -8.54 7.91 2.02
C GLU A 41 -9.07 6.62 1.39
N GLU A 42 -10.34 6.26 1.64
CA GLU A 42 -10.95 5.08 1.02
C GLU A 42 -11.00 5.20 -0.51
N TYR A 43 -11.43 6.36 -1.02
CA TYR A 43 -11.44 6.62 -2.46
C TYR A 43 -10.02 6.65 -3.03
N ALA A 44 -9.11 7.35 -2.36
CA ALA A 44 -7.70 7.42 -2.77
C ALA A 44 -7.04 6.03 -2.79
N LEU A 45 -7.36 5.16 -1.83
CA LEU A 45 -6.87 3.79 -1.79
C LEU A 45 -7.29 3.01 -3.04
N SER A 46 -8.55 3.13 -3.48
CA SER A 46 -9.01 2.43 -4.69
C SER A 46 -8.28 2.90 -5.96
N GLU A 47 -8.09 4.21 -6.12
CA GLU A 47 -7.32 4.78 -7.23
C GLU A 47 -5.85 4.33 -7.19
N MET A 48 -5.23 4.34 -5.99
CA MET A 48 -3.84 3.90 -5.80
C MET A 48 -3.64 2.42 -6.07
N LEU A 49 -4.59 1.58 -5.66
CA LEU A 49 -4.54 0.16 -5.97
C LEU A 49 -4.58 -0.05 -7.48
N GLY A 50 -5.39 0.70 -8.23
CA GLY A 50 -5.45 0.62 -9.70
C GLY A 50 -4.11 0.89 -10.41
N GLU A 51 -3.21 1.66 -9.82
CA GLU A 51 -1.86 1.93 -10.35
C GLU A 51 -0.86 0.78 -10.07
N ILE A 52 -1.25 -0.17 -9.22
CA ILE A 52 -0.43 -1.33 -8.87
C ILE A 52 -0.70 -2.46 -9.84
N ALA A 53 0.36 -3.05 -10.40
CA ALA A 53 0.27 -4.10 -11.43
C ALA A 53 -0.64 -5.29 -11.06
N GLN A 54 -0.79 -5.59 -9.77
CA GLN A 54 -1.67 -6.67 -9.28
C GLN A 54 -3.17 -6.36 -9.47
N PHE A 55 -3.55 -5.09 -9.64
CA PHE A 55 -4.93 -4.64 -9.80
C PHE A 55 -5.20 -4.01 -11.17
N GLU A 56 -4.26 -4.11 -12.13
CA GLU A 56 -4.39 -3.46 -13.46
C GLU A 56 -5.66 -3.85 -14.22
N ASP A 57 -6.17 -5.07 -13.97
CA ASP A 57 -7.35 -5.65 -14.60
C ASP A 57 -8.63 -5.52 -13.74
N TYR A 58 -8.55 -4.90 -12.56
CA TYR A 58 -9.73 -4.72 -11.69
C TYR A 58 -10.70 -3.72 -12.30
N SER A 59 -11.97 -4.10 -12.32
CA SER A 59 -13.09 -3.20 -12.62
C SER A 59 -13.65 -2.56 -11.34
N ASP A 60 -14.50 -1.54 -11.50
CA ASP A 60 -15.24 -0.95 -10.38
C ASP A 60 -16.00 -2.02 -9.57
N GLU A 61 -16.59 -3.03 -10.24
CA GLU A 61 -17.28 -4.14 -9.57
C GLU A 61 -16.31 -5.01 -8.75
N ASP A 62 -15.08 -5.22 -9.22
CA ASP A 62 -14.07 -6.00 -8.49
C ASP A 62 -13.57 -5.23 -7.25
N PHE A 63 -13.45 -3.91 -7.34
CA PHE A 63 -13.13 -3.06 -6.19
C PHE A 63 -14.24 -3.02 -5.15
N ASP A 64 -15.52 -2.98 -5.58
CA ASP A 64 -16.67 -3.10 -4.68
C ASP A 64 -16.63 -4.45 -3.93
N GLU A 65 -16.40 -5.56 -4.63
CA GLU A 65 -16.29 -6.89 -4.01
C GLU A 65 -15.09 -6.99 -3.04
N LEU A 66 -13.97 -6.34 -3.38
CA LEU A 66 -12.81 -6.24 -2.51
C LEU A 66 -13.14 -5.45 -1.23
N GLY A 67 -13.81 -4.31 -1.34
CA GLY A 67 -14.24 -3.50 -0.19
C GLY A 67 -15.20 -4.25 0.74
N GLU A 68 -16.17 -4.99 0.18
CA GLU A 68 -17.06 -5.87 0.96
C GLU A 68 -16.27 -6.97 1.69
N THR A 69 -15.24 -7.51 1.04
CA THR A 69 -14.36 -8.54 1.64
C THR A 69 -13.54 -7.97 2.80
N LEU A 70 -12.93 -6.79 2.63
CA LEU A 70 -12.15 -6.12 3.69
C LEU A 70 -13.03 -5.77 4.89
N THR A 71 -14.23 -5.24 4.64
CA THR A 71 -15.20 -4.92 5.69
C THR A 71 -15.58 -6.18 6.48
N SER A 72 -15.89 -7.27 5.78
CA SER A 72 -16.24 -8.54 6.42
C SER A 72 -15.10 -9.06 7.31
N LEU A 73 -13.85 -8.96 6.84
CA LEU A 73 -12.68 -9.38 7.62
C LEU A 73 -12.55 -8.55 8.91
N LEU A 74 -12.65 -7.22 8.81
CA LEU A 74 -12.55 -6.31 9.97
C LEU A 74 -13.68 -6.51 11.00
N GLU A 75 -14.86 -6.98 10.57
CA GLU A 75 -15.96 -7.31 11.49
C GLU A 75 -15.79 -8.68 12.16
N GLU A 76 -15.09 -9.62 11.51
CA GLU A 76 -14.98 -11.02 11.95
C GLU A 76 -13.69 -11.33 12.73
N GLU A 77 -12.59 -10.64 12.47
CA GLU A 77 -11.26 -10.94 13.00
C GLU A 77 -10.64 -9.72 13.72
N ASP A 78 -9.75 -9.98 14.68
CA ASP A 78 -9.04 -8.92 15.41
C ASP A 78 -8.06 -8.19 14.46
N PRO A 79 -8.01 -6.84 14.45
CA PRO A 79 -7.17 -6.07 13.53
C PRO A 79 -5.67 -6.41 13.61
N GLU A 80 -5.17 -6.65 14.82
CA GLU A 80 -3.77 -7.07 15.05
C GLU A 80 -3.47 -8.46 14.44
N GLU A 81 -4.44 -9.38 14.44
CA GLU A 81 -4.27 -10.70 13.81
C GLU A 81 -4.36 -10.59 12.28
N LEU A 82 -5.21 -9.69 11.78
CA LEU A 82 -5.40 -9.45 10.35
C LEU A 82 -4.14 -8.90 9.67
N ILE A 83 -3.46 -7.92 10.26
CA ILE A 83 -2.24 -7.37 9.67
C ILE A 83 -1.13 -8.42 9.61
N VAL A 84 -0.96 -9.23 10.66
CA VAL A 84 0.00 -10.34 10.68
C VAL A 84 -0.34 -11.36 9.59
N LYS A 85 -1.62 -11.74 9.49
CA LYS A 85 -2.11 -12.68 8.48
C LYS A 85 -1.92 -12.14 7.06
N ALA A 86 -2.12 -10.84 6.83
CA ALA A 86 -1.86 -10.21 5.54
C ALA A 86 -0.38 -10.32 5.15
N ILE A 87 0.53 -9.94 6.05
CA ILE A 87 1.98 -10.03 5.81
C ILE A 87 2.40 -11.48 5.50
N GLU A 88 1.90 -12.45 6.26
CA GLU A 88 2.20 -13.88 6.03
C GLU A 88 1.61 -14.41 4.71
N SER A 89 0.59 -13.76 4.16
CA SER A 89 -0.09 -14.17 2.93
C SER A 89 0.62 -13.69 1.66
N LEU A 90 1.69 -12.90 1.76
CA LEU A 90 2.44 -12.37 0.60
C LEU A 90 3.59 -13.33 0.21
N PRO A 91 3.42 -14.15 -0.86
CA PRO A 91 4.24 -15.33 -1.09
C PRO A 91 5.62 -15.03 -1.70
N ASN A 92 5.79 -13.87 -2.33
CA ASN A 92 7.01 -13.52 -3.05
C ASN A 92 7.36 -12.05 -2.88
N ARG A 93 8.59 -11.70 -3.30
CA ARG A 93 9.12 -10.34 -3.22
C ARG A 93 8.23 -9.31 -3.92
N GLY A 94 7.68 -9.62 -5.09
CA GLY A 94 6.82 -8.69 -5.84
C GLY A 94 5.56 -8.30 -5.07
N TYR A 95 4.87 -9.25 -4.45
CA TYR A 95 3.70 -8.95 -3.61
C TYR A 95 4.05 -8.15 -2.36
N ARG A 96 5.22 -8.38 -1.76
CA ARG A 96 5.68 -7.61 -0.60
C ARG A 96 6.05 -6.19 -0.98
N GLU A 97 6.73 -6.01 -2.09
CA GLU A 97 7.04 -4.67 -2.62
C GLU A 97 5.76 -3.95 -3.02
N ALA A 98 4.79 -4.61 -3.65
CA ALA A 98 3.48 -4.03 -3.96
C ALA A 98 2.76 -3.55 -2.70
N ALA A 99 2.70 -4.37 -1.64
CA ALA A 99 2.10 -3.96 -0.37
C ALA A 99 2.81 -2.76 0.27
N TYR A 100 4.15 -2.73 0.20
CA TYR A 100 4.93 -1.60 0.70
C TYR A 100 4.68 -0.33 -0.10
N ILE A 101 4.64 -0.44 -1.42
CA ILE A 101 4.30 0.66 -2.35
C ILE A 101 2.91 1.22 -2.04
N THR A 102 1.90 0.35 -1.84
CA THR A 102 0.56 0.79 -1.43
C THR A 102 0.62 1.60 -0.15
N ALA A 103 1.34 1.12 0.87
CA ALA A 103 1.42 1.77 2.16
C ALA A 103 2.05 3.18 2.08
N ILE A 104 3.17 3.33 1.36
CA ILE A 104 3.83 4.63 1.21
C ILE A 104 3.03 5.60 0.33
N LEU A 105 2.31 5.11 -0.68
CA LEU A 105 1.40 5.94 -1.47
C LEU A 105 0.28 6.49 -0.61
N VAL A 106 -0.34 5.64 0.21
CA VAL A 106 -1.46 6.02 1.09
C VAL A 106 -1.02 7.01 2.16
N VAL A 107 0.08 6.72 2.85
CA VAL A 107 0.65 7.63 3.87
C VAL A 107 1.13 8.94 3.24
N GLY A 108 1.62 8.89 1.99
CA GLY A 108 2.07 10.06 1.25
C GLY A 108 0.96 10.89 0.59
N ILE A 109 -0.32 10.60 0.82
CA ILE A 109 -1.43 11.39 0.27
C ILE A 109 -1.39 12.83 0.79
N ASP A 110 -1.08 12.97 2.09
CA ASP A 110 -1.05 14.25 2.75
C ASP A 110 0.29 14.96 2.55
N GLU A 111 0.28 16.30 2.55
CA GLU A 111 1.50 17.12 2.38
C GLU A 111 2.51 16.94 3.52
N GLU A 112 2.07 16.44 4.68
CA GLU A 112 2.91 16.17 5.84
C GLU A 112 2.72 14.73 6.30
N VAL A 113 3.82 13.98 6.46
CA VAL A 113 3.81 12.62 7.01
C VAL A 113 4.28 12.68 8.48
N PRO A 114 3.38 12.51 9.48
CA PRO A 114 3.73 12.54 10.89
C PRO A 114 4.73 11.45 11.28
N ASP A 115 5.41 11.64 12.42
CA ASP A 115 6.38 10.68 12.95
C ASP A 115 5.75 9.29 13.19
N GLU A 116 4.46 9.24 13.54
CA GLU A 116 3.72 7.99 13.79
C GLU A 116 3.60 7.14 12.52
N GLU A 117 3.27 7.77 11.39
CA GLU A 117 3.19 7.09 10.10
C GLU A 117 4.58 6.68 9.57
N GLN A 118 5.61 7.52 9.77
CA GLN A 118 6.99 7.15 9.42
C GLN A 118 7.47 5.92 10.20
N ASN A 119 7.12 5.84 11.48
CA ASN A 119 7.42 4.67 12.30
C ASN A 119 6.65 3.44 11.80
N TYR A 120 5.37 3.59 11.49
CA TYR A 120 4.55 2.52 10.91
C TYR A 120 5.16 1.97 9.61
N ILE A 121 5.55 2.85 8.67
CA ILE A 121 6.18 2.45 7.41
C ILE A 121 7.50 1.72 7.65
N SER A 122 8.30 2.18 8.63
CA SER A 122 9.56 1.51 9.00
C SER A 122 9.34 0.11 9.57
N GLU A 123 8.34 -0.06 10.45
CA GLU A 123 7.97 -1.37 11.01
C GLU A 123 7.42 -2.32 9.93
N LEU A 124 6.59 -1.80 9.03
CA LEU A 124 6.04 -2.55 7.90
C LEU A 124 7.15 -3.01 6.95
N GLN A 125 8.14 -2.14 6.67
CA GLN A 125 9.30 -2.48 5.85
C GLN A 125 10.05 -3.71 6.41
N GLU A 126 10.31 -3.72 7.72
CA GLU A 126 10.97 -4.84 8.40
C GLU A 126 10.11 -6.10 8.35
N ALA A 127 8.80 -5.98 8.60
CA ALA A 127 7.87 -7.10 8.59
C ALA A 127 7.72 -7.75 7.20
N LEU A 128 7.76 -6.93 6.14
CA LEU A 128 7.79 -7.39 4.75
C LEU A 128 9.16 -7.92 4.32
N ASN A 129 10.17 -7.83 5.19
CA ASN A 129 11.55 -8.26 4.94
C ASN A 129 12.11 -7.57 3.68
N ILE A 130 11.91 -6.25 3.59
CA ILE A 130 12.45 -5.38 2.56
C ILE A 130 13.70 -4.69 3.13
N SER A 131 14.82 -4.77 2.42
CA SER A 131 16.06 -4.11 2.83
C SER A 131 15.93 -2.59 2.70
N ASN A 132 16.61 -1.83 3.58
CA ASN A 132 16.62 -0.35 3.53
C ASN A 132 16.98 0.20 2.14
N GLU A 133 17.97 -0.39 1.46
CA GLU A 133 18.37 0.01 0.10
C GLU A 133 17.19 -0.11 -0.87
N ARG A 134 16.51 -1.27 -0.89
CA ARG A 134 15.33 -1.48 -1.72
C ARG A 134 14.14 -0.60 -1.31
N ALA A 135 13.92 -0.38 -0.03
CA ALA A 135 12.85 0.50 0.44
C ALA A 135 13.06 1.94 -0.05
N GLN A 136 14.30 2.44 0.02
CA GLN A 136 14.67 3.74 -0.52
C GLN A 136 14.48 3.80 -2.05
N GLU A 137 14.94 2.78 -2.79
CA GLU A 137 14.71 2.70 -4.24
C GLU A 137 13.23 2.81 -4.62
N LEU A 138 12.34 2.15 -3.86
CA LEU A 138 10.89 2.17 -4.11
C LEU A 138 10.29 3.55 -3.82
N ILE A 139 10.76 4.22 -2.75
CA ILE A 139 10.35 5.58 -2.42
C ILE A 139 10.82 6.54 -3.52
N ASP A 140 12.08 6.44 -3.95
CA ASP A 140 12.65 7.29 -5.00
C ASP A 140 11.95 7.05 -6.36
N GLU A 141 11.55 5.82 -6.67
CA GLU A 141 10.81 5.48 -7.90
C GLU A 141 9.43 6.15 -7.95
N ILE A 142 8.79 6.35 -6.80
CA ILE A 142 7.43 6.91 -6.70
C ILE A 142 7.46 8.42 -6.52
N PHE A 143 8.35 8.92 -5.65
CA PHE A 143 8.37 10.33 -5.21
C PHE A 143 9.62 11.10 -5.65
N GLY A 144 10.67 10.41 -6.12
CA GLY A 144 11.97 11.02 -6.44
C GLY A 144 12.07 11.62 -7.86
N ALA A 145 11.01 11.55 -8.67
CA ALA A 145 11.03 12.03 -10.05
C ALA A 145 11.06 13.58 -10.21
N ASP A 146 11.22 14.33 -9.12
CA ASP A 146 11.30 15.80 -9.13
C ASP A 146 12.74 16.36 -8.98
N GLU A 147 13.79 15.54 -8.92
CA GLU A 147 15.20 16.00 -8.79
C GLU A 147 16.05 15.95 -10.09
N ASP A 148 15.43 16.01 -11.27
CA ASP A 148 16.15 16.21 -12.55
C ASP A 148 15.84 17.61 -13.13
N GLU A 149 16.55 18.65 -12.66
CA GLU A 149 16.99 19.88 -13.38
C GLU A 149 17.13 21.09 -12.42
N GLU A 150 18.26 21.20 -11.72
CA GLU A 150 18.99 22.47 -11.62
C GLU A 150 20.50 22.17 -11.68
N GLU A 151 20.96 21.75 -12.87
CA GLU A 151 22.38 21.74 -13.20
C GLU A 151 22.87 23.21 -13.23
N TYR A 152 23.74 23.51 -12.28
CA TYR A 152 24.57 24.70 -12.14
C TYR A 152 24.98 25.34 -13.49
N ASP A 153 24.42 26.51 -13.82
CA ASP A 153 25.01 27.36 -14.87
C ASP A 153 26.24 28.07 -14.25
N GLU A 154 27.41 27.43 -14.40
CA GLU A 154 28.71 27.98 -14.01
C GLU A 154 28.99 29.24 -14.84
N GLU A 155 29.29 30.34 -14.15
CA GLU A 155 29.56 31.66 -14.71
C GLU A 155 30.54 31.62 -15.89
N CYS A 156 30.17 32.23 -17.02
CA CYS A 156 31.14 32.71 -18.00
C CYS A 156 31.23 34.24 -17.86
N GLU A 157 32.28 34.67 -17.15
CA GLU A 157 32.84 36.01 -17.25
C GLU A 157 33.09 36.36 -18.73
N ASP A 158 32.54 37.48 -19.20
CA ASP A 158 33.18 38.24 -20.27
C ASP A 158 33.17 39.71 -19.83
N ASP A 159 34.28 40.07 -19.18
CA ASP A 159 34.89 41.39 -19.27
C ASP A 159 34.83 41.85 -20.73
N GLU A 160 34.36 43.07 -21.01
CA GLU A 160 35.08 44.05 -21.85
C GLU A 160 34.22 45.32 -22.12
N GLU A 161 34.70 46.42 -21.50
CA GLU A 161 34.54 47.88 -21.74
C GLU A 161 33.17 48.58 -21.88
#